data_AF-A0A832JW46-F1
#
_entry.id   AF-A0A832JW46-F1
#
_cell.length_a   1.000
_cell.length_b   1.000
_cell.length_c   1.000
_cell.angle_alpha   90.00
_cell.angle_beta   90.00
_cell.angle_gamma   90.00
#
_symmetry.space_group_name_H-M   'P 1'
#
loop_
_entity.id
_entity.type
_entity.pdbx_description
1 polymer ?
#
loop_
_entity_poly.entity_id
_entity_poly.type
_entity_poly.pdbx_seq_one_letter_code
_entity_poly.pdbx_strand_id
1 'polypeptide(L)'
;MGFAAWWRLYCEHRQGWEDEDFGSVLAELEKRPPNRQLLSPIVASFLAGLVQAGGEVGFLRMREAGGKVLHVPYVLFRCDSETARFVLRQVGDAFSGEGRRSLLSLYVTGLRAVILLKILEPYLRGAKKSAAGVAALCGYRVSGGRLVQALRDAGIAYHKRYRVVGGRKIQAFVPAG
;
A
#
# COMPACT_ATOMS: atom_id res chain seq x y z
N MET A 1 31.54 4.91 -3.03
CA MET A 1 30.39 4.15 -2.54
C MET A 1 29.20 5.09 -2.47
N GLY A 2 28.23 4.97 -3.38
CA GLY A 2 27.03 5.81 -3.35
C GLY A 2 26.15 5.40 -2.16
N PHE A 3 25.70 6.37 -1.37
CA PHE A 3 24.71 6.11 -0.31
C PHE A 3 23.49 5.45 -0.94
N ALA A 4 23.16 4.23 -0.51
CA ALA A 4 21.94 3.57 -0.94
C ALA A 4 20.74 4.46 -0.61
N ALA A 5 19.83 4.65 -1.58
CA ALA A 5 18.63 5.45 -1.36
C ALA A 5 17.87 4.92 -0.13
N TRP A 6 17.51 5.81 0.81
CA TRP A 6 16.99 5.45 2.14
C TRP A 6 15.81 4.48 2.10
N TRP A 7 14.96 4.59 1.08
CA TRP A 7 13.75 3.79 0.92
C TRP A 7 14.07 2.34 0.52
N ARG A 8 15.25 2.05 -0.04
CA ARG A 8 15.68 0.69 -0.41
C ARG A 8 15.81 -0.22 0.80
N LEU A 9 16.10 0.33 1.99
CA LEU A 9 16.10 -0.41 3.26
C LEU A 9 14.73 -1.02 3.58
N TYR A 10 13.65 -0.44 3.05
CA TYR A 10 12.30 -0.97 3.22
C TYR A 10 11.91 -1.99 2.15
N CYS A 11 12.76 -2.20 1.15
CA CYS A 11 12.56 -3.16 0.05
C CYS A 11 13.28 -4.49 0.28
N GLU A 12 13.81 -4.73 1.49
CA GLU A 12 14.51 -5.98 1.81
C GLU A 12 13.65 -7.20 1.48
N HIS A 13 14.21 -8.05 0.62
CA HIS A 13 13.59 -9.25 0.11
C HIS A 13 13.36 -10.24 1.26
N ARG A 14 12.12 -10.69 1.45
CA ARG A 14 11.79 -11.74 2.42
C ARG A 14 11.44 -13.02 1.70
N GLN A 15 11.71 -14.14 2.35
CA GLN A 15 11.47 -15.47 1.79
C GLN A 15 10.01 -15.61 1.33
N GLY A 16 9.85 -15.84 0.02
CA GLY A 16 8.55 -16.01 -0.61
C GLY A 16 7.84 -14.71 -1.02
N TRP A 17 8.55 -13.63 -1.30
CA TRP A 17 7.98 -12.66 -2.24
C TRP A 17 7.88 -13.29 -3.63
N GLU A 18 6.86 -12.92 -4.39
CA GLU A 18 6.81 -13.25 -5.81
C GLU A 18 7.52 -12.11 -6.55
N ASP A 19 8.82 -12.28 -6.80
CA ASP A 19 9.77 -11.19 -7.09
C ASP A 19 10.36 -11.23 -8.52
N GLU A 20 9.77 -12.05 -9.41
CA GLU A 20 10.25 -12.26 -10.79
C GLU A 20 10.50 -10.94 -11.56
N ASP A 21 9.72 -9.89 -11.29
CA ASP A 21 9.82 -8.57 -11.91
C ASP A 21 10.36 -7.47 -10.97
N PHE A 22 10.96 -7.84 -9.84
CA PHE A 22 11.35 -6.90 -8.78
C PHE A 22 12.31 -5.81 -9.25
N GLY A 23 13.25 -6.14 -10.14
CA GLY A 23 14.16 -5.16 -10.75
C GLY A 23 13.42 -4.07 -11.53
N SER A 24 12.38 -4.45 -12.29
CA SER A 24 11.53 -3.51 -13.03
C SER A 24 10.71 -2.64 -12.09
N VAL A 25 10.13 -3.24 -11.04
CA VAL A 25 9.37 -2.51 -10.01
C VAL A 25 10.27 -1.51 -9.27
N LEU A 26 11.51 -1.88 -9.00
CA LEU A 26 12.50 -1.01 -8.37
C LEU A 26 12.87 0.17 -9.27
N ALA A 27 13.08 -0.07 -10.56
CA ALA A 27 13.36 0.98 -11.55
C ALA A 27 12.20 1.98 -11.69
N GLU A 28 10.94 1.52 -11.66
CA GLU A 28 9.78 2.41 -11.65
C GLU A 28 9.69 3.25 -10.36
N LEU A 29 10.06 2.68 -9.22
CA LEU A 29 10.11 3.41 -7.96
C LEU A 29 11.21 4.49 -7.97
N GLU A 30 12.34 4.24 -8.62
CA GLU A 30 13.45 5.20 -8.75
C GLU A 30 13.09 6.44 -9.56
N LYS A 31 12.20 6.31 -10.54
CA LYS A 31 11.70 7.46 -11.33
C LYS A 31 10.90 8.44 -10.47
N ARG A 32 10.21 7.93 -9.44
CA ARG A 32 9.37 8.70 -8.51
C ARG A 32 9.53 8.17 -7.09
N PRO A 33 10.66 8.49 -6.44
CA PRO A 33 10.99 7.94 -5.13
C PRO A 33 10.13 8.59 -4.03
N PRO A 34 9.84 7.87 -2.94
CA PRO A 34 9.20 8.46 -1.78
C PRO A 34 10.09 9.54 -1.16
N ASN A 35 9.48 10.59 -0.64
CA ASN A 35 10.18 11.69 0.00
C ASN A 35 10.69 11.26 1.38
N ARG A 36 11.94 11.61 1.70
CA ARG A 36 12.58 11.31 2.99
C ARG A 36 11.83 11.93 4.18
N GLN A 37 11.05 12.99 3.96
CA GLN A 37 10.16 13.57 4.98
C GLN A 37 9.15 12.57 5.55
N LEU A 38 8.83 11.48 4.85
CA LEU A 38 8.02 10.38 5.40
C LEU A 38 8.60 9.80 6.69
N LEU A 39 9.92 9.87 6.90
CA LEU A 39 10.58 9.41 8.12
C LEU A 39 10.37 10.35 9.32
N SER A 40 9.84 11.55 9.11
CA SER A 40 9.46 12.45 10.19
C SER A 40 8.27 11.86 10.95
N PRO A 41 8.34 11.70 12.28
CA PRO A 41 7.21 11.23 13.08
C PRO A 41 5.95 12.10 12.90
N ILE A 42 6.11 13.40 12.66
CA ILE A 42 5.00 14.32 12.41
C ILE A 42 4.28 13.95 11.10
N VAL A 43 5.03 13.74 10.02
CA VAL A 43 4.46 13.39 8.71
C VAL A 43 3.87 11.98 8.75
N ALA A 44 4.59 11.02 9.31
CA ALA A 44 4.13 9.64 9.42
C ALA A 44 2.85 9.54 10.26
N SER A 45 2.80 10.17 11.44
CA SER A 45 1.60 10.16 12.28
C SER A 45 0.41 10.86 11.63
N PHE A 46 0.63 11.97 10.92
CA PHE A 46 -0.41 12.65 10.16
C PHE A 46 -1.02 11.73 9.08
N LEU A 47 -0.17 11.10 8.26
CA LEU A 47 -0.63 10.18 7.22
C LEU A 47 -1.33 8.94 7.81
N ALA A 48 -0.79 8.39 8.90
CA ALA A 48 -1.45 7.29 9.61
C ALA A 48 -2.82 7.72 10.17
N GLY A 49 -2.96 8.96 10.65
CA GLY A 49 -4.22 9.54 11.07
C GLY A 49 -5.26 9.59 9.94
N LEU A 50 -4.86 10.03 8.74
CA LEU A 50 -5.72 10.01 7.56
C LEU A 50 -6.17 8.58 7.21
N VAL A 51 -5.24 7.62 7.24
CA VAL A 51 -5.55 6.21 7.01
C VAL A 51 -6.50 5.68 8.08
N GLN A 52 -6.28 6.01 9.34
CA GLN A 52 -7.09 5.54 10.47
C GLN A 52 -8.53 6.07 10.39
N ALA A 53 -8.70 7.36 10.13
CA ALA A 53 -10.01 8.03 10.15
C ALA A 53 -10.92 7.65 8.97
N GLY A 54 -10.39 7.68 7.74
CA GLY A 54 -11.21 7.49 6.53
C GLY A 54 -10.58 6.63 5.44
N GLY A 55 -9.31 6.28 5.59
CA GLY A 55 -8.59 5.45 4.65
C GLY A 55 -8.79 3.95 4.82
N GLU A 56 -8.09 3.19 3.97
CA GLU A 56 -8.09 1.72 3.97
C GLU A 56 -6.66 1.20 3.80
N VAL A 57 -6.39 0.04 4.38
CA VAL A 57 -5.20 -0.79 4.11
C VAL A 57 -5.73 -2.14 3.67
N GLY A 58 -5.19 -2.73 2.62
CA GLY A 58 -5.67 -4.03 2.15
C GLY A 58 -4.94 -4.53 0.92
N PHE A 59 -5.60 -5.40 0.15
CA PHE A 59 -5.03 -5.99 -1.05
C PHE A 59 -5.98 -5.87 -2.24
N LEU A 60 -5.47 -5.47 -3.40
CA LEU A 60 -6.17 -5.43 -4.67
C LEU A 60 -5.92 -6.72 -5.45
N ARG A 61 -6.98 -7.42 -5.85
CA ARG A 61 -6.89 -8.60 -6.70
C ARG A 61 -6.68 -8.20 -8.15
N MET A 62 -5.50 -8.49 -8.67
CA MET A 62 -5.08 -8.19 -10.03
C MET A 62 -4.88 -9.48 -10.83
N ARG A 63 -5.17 -9.41 -12.13
CA ARG A 63 -4.90 -10.49 -13.07
C ARG A 63 -3.74 -10.04 -13.96
N GLU A 64 -2.65 -10.78 -13.96
CA GLU A 64 -1.50 -10.53 -14.80
C GLU A 64 -1.71 -11.10 -16.22
N ALA A 65 -0.85 -10.65 -17.15
CA ALA A 65 -0.72 -11.28 -18.46
C ALA A 65 -0.34 -12.75 -18.25
N GLY A 66 -1.14 -13.68 -18.81
CA GLY A 66 -1.02 -15.13 -18.53
C GLY A 66 -2.05 -15.68 -17.54
N GLY A 67 -2.98 -14.86 -17.05
CA GLY A 67 -4.15 -15.32 -16.29
C GLY A 67 -3.89 -15.59 -14.80
N LYS A 68 -2.64 -15.52 -14.36
CA LYS A 68 -2.23 -15.57 -12.94
C LYS A 68 -2.95 -14.48 -12.15
N VAL A 69 -3.50 -14.86 -11.00
CA VAL A 69 -4.23 -13.94 -10.11
C VAL A 69 -3.35 -13.64 -8.90
N LEU A 70 -2.95 -12.38 -8.78
CA LEU A 70 -2.15 -11.87 -7.67
C LEU A 70 -2.91 -10.85 -6.85
N HIS A 71 -2.43 -10.62 -5.64
CA HIS A 71 -2.95 -9.64 -4.73
C HIS A 71 -1.86 -8.64 -4.40
N VAL A 72 -2.13 -7.37 -4.66
CA VAL A 72 -1.18 -6.27 -4.52
C VAL A 72 -1.58 -5.44 -3.31
N PRO A 73 -0.70 -5.20 -2.33
CA PRO A 73 -1.05 -4.36 -1.18
C PRO A 73 -1.39 -2.95 -1.64
N TYR A 74 -2.31 -2.30 -0.95
CA TYR A 74 -2.65 -0.92 -1.18
C TYR A 74 -2.95 -0.15 0.11
N VAL A 75 -2.76 1.16 0.02
CA VAL A 75 -3.22 2.15 0.98
C VAL A 75 -4.13 3.13 0.25
N LEU A 76 -5.31 3.36 0.81
CA LEU A 76 -6.24 4.38 0.34
C LEU A 76 -6.23 5.57 1.31
N PHE A 77 -5.96 6.75 0.79
CA PHE A 77 -6.22 8.02 1.46
C PHE A 77 -7.50 8.65 0.92
N ARG A 78 -8.36 9.12 1.82
CA ARG A 78 -9.52 9.96 1.47
C ARG A 78 -9.31 11.34 2.08
N CYS A 79 -9.17 12.35 1.25
CA CYS A 79 -8.79 13.69 1.69
C CYS A 79 -9.19 14.76 0.66
N ASP A 80 -9.19 16.02 1.06
CA ASP A 80 -9.39 17.15 0.15
C ASP A 80 -8.23 17.30 -0.86
N SER A 81 -8.37 18.24 -1.79
CA SER A 81 -7.39 18.43 -2.87
C SER A 81 -6.02 18.94 -2.40
N GLU A 82 -5.96 19.75 -1.33
CA GLU A 82 -4.71 20.27 -0.80
C GLU A 82 -3.94 19.17 -0.08
N THR A 83 -4.63 18.43 0.79
CA THR A 83 -4.09 17.27 1.48
C THR A 83 -3.65 16.19 0.50
N ALA A 84 -4.40 15.97 -0.59
CA ALA A 84 -4.02 15.03 -1.64
C ALA A 84 -2.67 15.39 -2.30
N ARG A 85 -2.45 16.68 -2.61
CA ARG A 85 -1.16 17.16 -3.13
C ARG A 85 -0.05 16.94 -2.11
N PHE A 86 -0.31 17.17 -0.83
CA PHE A 86 0.64 16.88 0.23
C PHE A 86 1.00 15.39 0.25
N VAL A 87 0.01 14.48 0.27
CA VAL A 87 0.24 13.03 0.25
C VAL A 87 1.09 12.64 -0.96
N LEU A 88 0.74 13.10 -2.18
CA LEU A 88 1.47 12.81 -3.41
C LEU A 88 2.94 13.24 -3.34
N ARG A 89 3.24 14.42 -2.78
CA ARG A 89 4.63 14.87 -2.57
C ARG A 89 5.41 13.96 -1.63
N GLN A 90 4.74 13.27 -0.70
CA GLN A 90 5.38 12.35 0.23
C GLN A 90 5.58 10.97 -0.37
N VAL A 91 4.55 10.41 -1.01
CA VAL A 91 4.59 9.04 -1.54
C VAL A 91 5.25 8.94 -2.93
N GLY A 92 5.34 10.06 -3.65
CA GLY A 92 5.92 10.15 -5.00
C GLY A 92 4.90 9.89 -6.11
N ASP A 93 4.05 8.87 -5.98
CA ASP A 93 3.05 8.53 -6.98
C ASP A 93 1.84 7.77 -6.40
N ALA A 94 0.66 8.01 -6.94
CA ALA A 94 -0.58 7.30 -6.57
C ALA A 94 -1.63 7.39 -7.69
N PHE A 95 -2.52 6.40 -7.75
CA PHE A 95 -3.70 6.49 -8.61
C PHE A 95 -4.78 7.33 -7.95
N SER A 96 -5.33 8.30 -8.66
CA SER A 96 -6.54 8.99 -8.23
C SER A 96 -7.78 8.18 -8.59
N GLY A 97 -8.81 8.33 -7.76
CA GLY A 97 -10.17 7.91 -8.05
C GLY A 97 -11.16 8.96 -7.57
N GLU A 98 -12.34 8.97 -8.19
CA GLU A 98 -13.44 9.81 -7.74
C GLU A 98 -13.84 9.41 -6.30
N GLY A 99 -13.82 10.38 -5.39
CA GLY A 99 -14.38 10.22 -4.06
C GLY A 99 -15.79 10.78 -3.98
N ARG A 100 -16.45 10.53 -2.85
CA ARG A 100 -17.76 11.10 -2.55
C ARG A 100 -17.59 12.44 -1.84
N ARG A 101 -18.49 13.40 -2.09
CA ARG A 101 -18.61 14.66 -1.34
C ARG A 101 -17.30 15.47 -1.32
N SER A 102 -16.76 15.84 -2.48
CA SER A 102 -15.55 16.68 -2.64
C SER A 102 -14.22 16.12 -2.14
N LEU A 103 -14.20 14.91 -1.57
CA LEU A 103 -12.96 14.23 -1.22
C LEU A 103 -12.38 13.49 -2.43
N LEU A 104 -11.06 13.48 -2.54
CA LEU A 104 -10.30 12.67 -3.47
C LEU A 104 -9.93 11.33 -2.83
N SER A 105 -9.93 10.28 -3.62
CA SER A 105 -9.39 8.97 -3.24
C SER A 105 -8.03 8.77 -3.88
N LEU A 106 -6.98 8.60 -3.08
CA LEU A 106 -5.63 8.29 -3.56
C LEU A 106 -5.26 6.85 -3.19
N TYR A 107 -4.96 6.04 -4.19
CA TYR A 107 -4.54 4.65 -4.04
C TYR A 107 -3.04 4.54 -4.27
N VAL A 108 -2.31 4.24 -3.20
CA VAL A 108 -0.89 3.86 -3.26
C VAL A 108 -0.83 2.34 -3.28
N THR A 109 -0.12 1.73 -4.24
CA THR A 109 -0.13 0.27 -4.44
C THR A 109 1.29 -0.31 -4.50
N GLY A 110 1.39 -1.64 -4.41
CA GLY A 110 2.61 -2.40 -4.66
C GLY A 110 3.74 -2.04 -3.71
N LEU A 111 4.97 -1.97 -4.22
CA LEU A 111 6.16 -1.78 -3.40
C LEU A 111 6.12 -0.43 -2.64
N ARG A 112 5.56 0.61 -3.28
CA ARG A 112 5.36 1.91 -2.65
C ARG A 112 4.40 1.83 -1.45
N ALA A 113 3.33 1.03 -1.57
CA ALA A 113 2.44 0.76 -0.44
C ALA A 113 3.15 -0.01 0.67
N VAL A 114 4.01 -0.98 0.35
CA VAL A 114 4.79 -1.73 1.35
C VAL A 114 5.71 -0.79 2.14
N ILE A 115 6.47 0.07 1.45
CA ILE A 115 7.36 1.05 2.09
C ILE A 115 6.56 1.95 3.02
N LEU A 116 5.46 2.52 2.51
CA LEU A 116 4.60 3.39 3.29
C LEU A 116 4.03 2.67 4.51
N LEU A 117 3.53 1.45 4.35
CA LEU A 117 2.95 0.68 5.45
C LEU A 117 3.98 0.33 6.53
N LYS A 118 5.22 -0.01 6.16
CA LYS A 118 6.30 -0.22 7.14
C LYS A 118 6.60 1.04 7.97
N ILE A 119 6.47 2.22 7.37
CA ILE A 119 6.66 3.51 8.06
C ILE A 119 5.44 3.86 8.94
N LEU A 120 4.23 3.60 8.45
CA LEU A 120 2.99 3.99 9.12
C LEU A 120 2.54 2.99 10.20
N GLU A 121 2.94 1.71 10.11
CA GLU A 121 2.51 0.62 11.00
C GLU A 121 2.58 0.97 12.50
N PRO A 122 3.67 1.59 13.02
CA PRO A 122 3.76 1.93 14.44
C PRO A 122 2.67 2.89 14.92
N TYR A 123 2.09 3.68 14.00
CA TYR A 123 1.08 4.70 14.27
C TYR A 123 -0.36 4.23 14.00
N LEU A 124 -0.52 3.07 13.35
CA LEU A 124 -1.83 2.48 13.07
C LEU A 124 -2.35 1.67 14.27
N ARG A 125 -3.66 1.42 14.30
CA ARG A 125 -4.32 0.64 15.37
C ARG A 125 -5.27 -0.42 14.81
N GLY A 126 -5.52 -1.46 15.62
CA GLY A 126 -6.48 -2.53 15.32
C GLY A 126 -6.19 -3.25 14.00
N ALA A 127 -7.26 -3.60 13.27
CA ALA A 127 -7.16 -4.37 12.04
C ALA A 127 -6.28 -3.72 10.95
N LYS A 128 -6.20 -2.39 10.91
CA LYS A 128 -5.32 -1.66 9.96
C LYS A 128 -3.84 -1.86 10.27
N LYS A 129 -3.46 -1.91 11.56
CA LYS A 129 -2.09 -2.23 11.98
C LYS A 129 -1.73 -3.66 11.60
N SER A 130 -2.60 -4.63 11.93
CA SER A 130 -2.37 -6.03 11.57
C SER A 130 -2.23 -6.21 10.06
N ALA A 131 -3.08 -5.54 9.27
CA ALA A 131 -3.01 -5.59 7.81
C ALA A 131 -1.74 -4.94 7.23
N ALA A 132 -1.24 -3.87 7.85
CA ALA A 132 0.05 -3.27 7.49
C ALA A 132 1.20 -4.27 7.70
N GLY A 133 1.20 -4.99 8.84
CA GLY A 133 2.15 -6.06 9.12
C GLY A 133 2.09 -7.20 8.09
N VAL A 134 0.89 -7.66 7.73
CA VAL A 134 0.72 -8.70 6.68
C VAL A 134 1.22 -8.20 5.32
N ALA A 135 0.93 -6.95 4.94
CA ALA A 135 1.44 -6.38 3.69
C ALA A 135 2.97 -6.30 3.68
N ALA A 136 3.60 -5.95 4.81
CA ALA A 136 5.06 -5.94 4.95
C ALA A 136 5.69 -7.34 4.81
N LEU A 137 4.97 -8.40 5.22
CA LEU A 137 5.39 -9.78 5.07
C LEU A 137 5.23 -10.28 3.62
N CYS A 138 4.08 -10.04 3.01
CA CYS A 138 3.75 -10.54 1.68
C CYS A 138 4.49 -9.82 0.55
N GLY A 139 5.00 -8.62 0.79
CA GLY A 139 5.67 -7.82 -0.25
C GLY A 139 4.72 -7.18 -1.24
N TYR A 140 5.25 -6.79 -2.39
CA TYR A 140 4.52 -5.95 -3.36
C TYR A 140 3.49 -6.71 -4.20
N ARG A 141 3.51 -8.05 -4.19
CA ARG A 141 2.48 -8.91 -4.78
C ARG A 141 2.53 -10.32 -4.16
N VAL A 142 1.37 -10.96 -4.05
CA VAL A 142 1.24 -12.29 -3.44
C VAL A 142 0.09 -13.10 -4.03
N SER A 143 0.27 -14.39 -4.21
CA SER A 143 -0.77 -15.34 -4.63
C SER A 143 -1.88 -15.48 -3.60
N GLY A 144 -3.09 -15.81 -4.08
CA GLY A 144 -4.28 -15.87 -3.23
C GLY A 144 -4.18 -16.85 -2.06
N GLY A 145 -3.62 -18.05 -2.27
CA GLY A 145 -3.45 -19.04 -1.20
C GLY A 145 -2.58 -18.54 -0.06
N ARG A 146 -1.44 -17.90 -0.40
CA ARG A 146 -0.52 -17.34 0.59
C ARG A 146 -1.08 -16.13 1.31
N LEU A 147 -1.79 -15.26 0.59
CA LEU A 147 -2.48 -14.14 1.23
C LEU A 147 -3.50 -14.63 2.26
N VAL A 148 -4.34 -15.59 1.89
CA VAL A 148 -5.36 -16.14 2.81
C VAL A 148 -4.72 -16.75 4.04
N GLN A 149 -3.62 -17.49 3.87
CA GLN A 149 -2.87 -18.05 4.99
C GLN A 149 -2.31 -16.95 5.90
N ALA A 150 -1.62 -15.94 5.34
CA ALA A 150 -1.05 -14.85 6.12
C ALA A 150 -2.11 -14.03 6.88
N LEU A 151 -3.28 -13.79 6.26
CA LEU A 151 -4.41 -13.14 6.93
C LEU A 151 -4.96 -14.00 8.07
N ARG A 152 -5.07 -15.32 7.87
CA ARG A 152 -5.52 -16.26 8.89
C ARG A 152 -4.56 -16.31 10.09
N ASP A 153 -3.26 -16.42 9.82
CA ASP A 153 -2.22 -16.48 10.86
C ASP A 153 -2.18 -15.20 11.68
N ALA A 154 -2.47 -14.05 11.06
CA ALA A 154 -2.59 -12.76 11.74
C ALA A 154 -3.96 -12.53 12.41
N GLY A 155 -4.90 -13.48 12.34
CA GLY A 155 -6.24 -13.35 12.91
C GLY A 155 -7.10 -12.26 12.25
N ILE A 156 -6.84 -11.93 10.98
CA ILE A 156 -7.51 -10.83 10.28
C ILE A 156 -8.69 -11.36 9.47
N ALA A 157 -9.90 -11.04 9.94
CA ALA A 157 -11.10 -11.15 9.11
C ALA A 157 -11.07 -10.09 7.99
N TYR A 158 -11.60 -10.42 6.81
CA TYR A 158 -11.63 -9.50 5.67
C TYR A 158 -12.96 -9.53 4.93
N HIS A 159 -13.29 -8.40 4.33
CA HIS A 159 -14.41 -8.25 3.41
C HIS A 159 -13.91 -8.02 1.98
N LYS A 160 -14.65 -8.59 1.03
CA LYS A 160 -14.47 -8.30 -0.39
C LYS A 160 -15.30 -7.07 -0.74
N ARG A 161 -14.66 -6.04 -1.29
CA ARG A 161 -15.32 -4.83 -1.80
C ARG A 161 -14.83 -4.54 -3.20
N TYR A 162 -15.59 -3.78 -3.98
CA TYR A 162 -15.10 -3.26 -5.25
C TYR A 162 -14.59 -1.82 -5.09
N ARG A 163 -13.48 -1.51 -5.76
CA ARG A 163 -12.87 -0.18 -5.85
C ARG A 163 -12.65 0.18 -7.31
N VAL A 164 -12.72 1.47 -7.62
CA VAL A 164 -12.30 1.98 -8.92
C VAL A 164 -10.92 2.59 -8.74
N VAL A 165 -9.91 1.98 -9.38
CA VAL A 165 -8.50 2.38 -9.29
C VAL A 165 -8.01 2.60 -10.72
N GLY A 166 -7.58 3.83 -11.04
CA GLY A 166 -7.15 4.17 -12.40
C GLY A 166 -8.24 3.89 -13.45
N GLY A 167 -9.51 4.17 -13.13
CA GLY A 167 -10.66 3.92 -13.99
C GLY A 167 -11.12 2.45 -14.11
N ARG A 168 -10.44 1.51 -13.45
CA ARG A 168 -10.77 0.07 -13.51
C ARG A 168 -11.43 -0.39 -12.22
N LYS A 169 -12.50 -1.19 -12.35
CA LYS A 169 -13.17 -1.84 -11.22
C LYS A 169 -12.35 -3.06 -10.77
N ILE A 170 -11.79 -2.99 -9.56
CA ILE A 170 -10.91 -4.00 -8.98
C ILE A 170 -11.51 -4.50 -7.66
N GLN A 171 -11.41 -5.81 -7.41
CA GLN A 171 -11.83 -6.39 -6.15
C GLN A 171 -10.74 -6.14 -5.09
N ALA A 172 -11.13 -5.54 -3.98
CA ALA A 172 -10.30 -5.24 -2.82
C ALA A 172 -10.65 -6.16 -1.66
N PHE A 173 -9.63 -6.62 -0.94
CA PHE A 173 -9.71 -7.38 0.30
C PHE A 173 -9.33 -6.42 1.42
N VAL A 174 -10.33 -6.02 2.20
CA VAL A 174 -10.20 -4.99 3.23
C VAL A 174 -10.42 -5.65 4.59
N PRO A 175 -9.55 -5.42 5.59
CA PRO A 175 -9.76 -5.91 6.94
C PRO A 175 -11.15 -5.51 7.45
N ALA A 176 -11.84 -6.46 8.08
CA ALA A 176 -13.01 -6.16 8.89
C ALA A 176 -12.54 -5.31 10.06
N GLY A 177 -13.09 -4.09 10.17
CA GLY A 177 -12.77 -3.15 11.24
C GLY A 177 -13.28 -3.64 12.58
#